data_AF-A0A6L6Q8Z1-F1
#
_entry.id   AF-A0A6L6Q8Z1-F1
#
_cell.length_a   1.000
_cell.length_b   1.000
_cell.length_c   1.000
_cell.angle_alpha   90.00
_cell.angle_beta   90.00
_cell.angle_gamma   90.00
#
_symmetry.space_group_name_H-M   'P 1'
#
loop_
_entity.id
_entity.type
_entity.pdbx_description
1 polymer ?
#
loop_
_entity_poly.entity_id
_entity_poly.type
_entity_poly.pdbx_seq_one_letter_code
_entity_poly.pdbx_strand_id
1 'polypeptide(L)'
;AEGLATAPARAARARLSAISGDDVLAAMDRHGWQILRAAQALGISRPSLYKLLAAHPQVRRASAIPEEEIRHALARHGPDVERCASALRTPADALRRRLLALNVALGDGAD
;
A
#
# COMPACT_ATOMS: atom_id res chain seq x y z
N ALA A 1 11.46 -38.13 -19.79
CA ALA A 1 10.32 -37.20 -19.63
C ALA A 1 10.23 -36.90 -18.14
N GLU A 2 10.25 -35.68 -17.60
CA GLU A 2 10.11 -34.32 -18.09
C GLU A 2 10.93 -33.42 -17.16
N GLY A 3 11.72 -32.51 -17.73
CA GLY A 3 12.26 -31.36 -17.02
C GLY A 3 11.72 -30.09 -17.70
N LEU A 4 11.69 -28.99 -16.94
CA LEU A 4 11.41 -27.59 -17.33
C LEU A 4 10.02 -27.03 -16.97
N ALA A 5 9.74 -26.99 -15.67
CA ALA A 5 8.91 -25.93 -15.07
C ALA A 5 9.81 -24.91 -14.35
N THR A 6 10.50 -24.02 -15.09
CA THR A 6 11.21 -22.87 -14.47
C THR A 6 11.32 -21.65 -15.41
N ALA A 7 10.20 -21.24 -16.01
CA ALA A 7 10.13 -20.02 -16.81
C ALA A 7 9.42 -18.79 -16.18
N PRO A 8 8.60 -18.86 -15.09
CA PRO A 8 7.88 -17.66 -14.65
C PRO A 8 8.73 -16.70 -13.81
N ALA A 9 9.70 -17.20 -13.04
CA ALA A 9 10.43 -16.38 -12.06
C ALA A 9 11.44 -15.40 -12.70
N ARG A 10 12.03 -15.75 -13.85
CA ARG A 10 13.02 -14.90 -14.53
C ARG A 10 12.36 -13.74 -15.27
N ALA A 11 11.22 -13.99 -15.92
CA ALA A 11 10.40 -12.95 -16.53
C ALA A 11 9.80 -11.99 -15.48
N ALA A 12 9.36 -12.52 -14.33
CA ALA A 12 8.89 -11.71 -13.21
C ALA A 12 9.99 -10.80 -12.62
N ARG A 13 11.23 -11.29 -12.50
CA ARG A 13 12.38 -10.46 -12.04
C ARG A 13 12.78 -9.39 -13.05
N ALA A 14 12.75 -9.70 -14.34
CA ALA A 14 13.02 -8.71 -15.39
C ALA A 14 11.98 -7.58 -15.38
N ARG A 15 10.69 -7.91 -15.20
CA ARG A 15 9.63 -6.91 -15.01
C ARG A 15 9.83 -6.11 -13.74
N LEU A 16 10.19 -6.74 -12.62
CA LEU A 16 10.44 -6.02 -11.36
C LEU A 16 11.58 -4.99 -11.48
N SER A 17 12.58 -5.27 -12.31
CA SER A 17 13.72 -4.35 -12.54
C SER A 17 13.39 -3.24 -13.55
N ALA A 18 12.37 -3.46 -14.40
CA ALA A 18 11.87 -2.47 -15.35
C ALA A 18 10.77 -1.57 -14.75
N ILE A 19 10.03 -2.07 -13.74
CA ILE A 19 9.06 -1.28 -12.98
C ILE A 19 9.85 -0.24 -12.18
N SER A 20 9.76 1.01 -12.61
CA SER A 20 10.34 2.12 -11.86
C SER A 20 9.50 2.39 -10.61
N GLY A 21 10.13 3.01 -9.61
CA GLY A 21 9.44 3.48 -8.41
C GLY A 21 8.21 4.34 -8.71
N ASP A 22 8.29 5.14 -9.77
CA ASP A 22 7.21 5.98 -10.26
C ASP A 22 6.02 5.15 -10.81
N ASP A 23 6.28 4.07 -11.57
CA ASP A 23 5.23 3.15 -12.03
C ASP A 23 4.50 2.49 -10.86
N VAL A 24 5.23 2.15 -9.79
CA VAL A 24 4.62 1.61 -8.56
C VAL A 24 3.69 2.63 -7.93
N LEU A 25 4.14 3.89 -7.82
CA LEU A 25 3.33 4.98 -7.26
C LEU A 25 2.12 5.28 -8.13
N ALA A 26 2.28 5.34 -9.45
CA ALA A 26 1.18 5.56 -10.38
C ALA A 26 0.15 4.42 -10.32
N ALA A 27 0.59 3.17 -10.25
CA ALA A 27 -0.29 2.02 -10.08
C ALA A 27 -0.99 2.03 -8.71
N MET A 28 -0.26 2.37 -7.65
CA MET A 28 -0.84 2.54 -6.32
C MET A 28 -1.91 3.62 -6.33
N ASP A 29 -1.63 4.80 -6.89
CA ASP A 29 -2.56 5.92 -6.93
C ASP A 29 -3.82 5.60 -7.76
N ARG A 30 -3.65 5.02 -8.96
CA ARG A 30 -4.76 4.54 -9.80
C ARG A 30 -5.66 3.51 -9.13
N HIS A 31 -5.10 2.71 -8.22
CA HIS A 31 -5.82 1.66 -7.51
C HIS A 31 -6.12 2.01 -6.05
N GLY A 32 -6.11 3.30 -5.68
CA GLY A 32 -6.52 3.76 -4.35
C GLY A 32 -5.62 3.23 -3.22
N TRP A 33 -4.34 3.03 -3.53
CA TRP A 33 -3.31 2.49 -2.64
C TRP A 33 -3.62 1.09 -2.09
N GLN A 34 -4.41 0.31 -2.84
CA GLN A 34 -4.71 -1.09 -2.55
C GLN A 34 -3.59 -2.00 -3.05
N ILE A 35 -2.78 -2.53 -2.11
CA ILE A 35 -1.66 -3.44 -2.40
C ILE A 35 -2.06 -4.61 -3.30
N LEU A 36 -3.22 -5.23 -3.05
CA LEU A 36 -3.66 -6.38 -3.82
C LEU A 36 -3.92 -6.02 -5.29
N ARG A 37 -4.60 -4.89 -5.54
CA ARG A 37 -4.97 -4.42 -6.88
C ARG A 37 -3.74 -3.94 -7.64
N ALA A 38 -2.90 -3.12 -7.01
CA ALA A 38 -1.65 -2.64 -7.60
C ALA A 38 -0.69 -3.80 -7.93
N ALA A 39 -0.56 -4.80 -7.04
CA ALA A 39 0.28 -5.97 -7.30
C ALA A 39 -0.23 -6.78 -8.50
N GLN A 40 -1.55 -6.98 -8.61
CA GLN A 40 -2.15 -7.66 -9.76
C GLN A 40 -1.95 -6.87 -11.06
N ALA A 41 -2.15 -5.55 -11.03
CA ALA A 41 -1.96 -4.69 -12.19
C ALA A 41 -0.49 -4.67 -12.67
N LEU A 42 0.45 -4.68 -11.74
CA LEU A 42 1.89 -4.76 -12.02
C LEU A 42 2.37 -6.20 -12.34
N GLY A 43 1.51 -7.22 -12.17
CA GLY A 43 1.84 -8.62 -12.39
C GLY A 43 2.87 -9.18 -11.40
N ILE A 44 2.94 -8.63 -10.18
CA ILE A 44 3.87 -9.06 -9.12
C ILE A 44 3.12 -9.61 -7.90
N SER A 45 3.83 -10.34 -7.05
CA SER A 45 3.26 -10.84 -5.81
C SER A 45 3.13 -9.72 -4.75
N ARG A 46 2.10 -9.80 -3.90
CA ARG A 46 1.91 -8.92 -2.73
C ARG A 46 3.20 -8.68 -1.91
N PRO A 47 3.98 -9.71 -1.51
CA PRO A 47 5.22 -9.49 -0.75
C PRO A 47 6.30 -8.75 -1.54
N SER A 48 6.36 -8.90 -2.87
CA SER A 48 7.30 -8.14 -3.72
C SER A 48 6.93 -6.67 -3.76
N LEU A 49 5.64 -6.35 -3.91
CA LEU A 49 5.15 -4.97 -3.84
C LEU A 49 5.43 -4.34 -2.48
N TYR A 50 5.21 -5.08 -1.38
CA TYR A 50 5.56 -4.61 -0.03
C TYR A 50 7.06 -4.29 0.11
N LYS A 51 7.95 -5.12 -0.44
CA LYS A 51 9.39 -4.86 -0.44
C LYS A 51 9.75 -3.59 -1.20
N LEU A 52 9.16 -3.38 -2.39
CA LEU A 52 9.36 -2.17 -3.18
C LEU A 52 8.88 -0.92 -2.44
N LEU A 53 7.69 -0.97 -1.85
CA LEU A 53 7.14 0.13 -1.06
C LEU A 53 7.97 0.42 0.20
N ALA A 54 8.45 -0.63 0.88
CA ALA A 54 9.30 -0.48 2.06
C ALA A 54 10.69 0.09 1.73
N ALA A 55 11.20 -0.18 0.53
CA ALA A 55 12.43 0.42 0.01
C ALA A 55 12.20 1.87 -0.49
N HIS A 56 10.95 2.26 -0.75
CA HIS A 56 10.62 3.59 -1.25
C HIS A 56 10.55 4.63 -0.13
N PRO A 57 11.39 5.68 -0.16
CA PRO A 57 11.39 6.72 0.88
C PRO A 57 10.13 7.59 0.86
N GLN A 58 9.36 7.57 -0.24
CA GLN A 58 8.15 8.38 -0.40
C GLN A 58 6.91 7.74 0.24
N VAL A 59 6.96 6.44 0.59
CA VAL A 59 5.83 5.74 1.21
C VAL A 59 5.92 5.90 2.71
N ARG A 60 5.01 6.69 3.30
CA ARG A 60 4.93 6.83 4.76
C ARG A 60 4.15 5.64 5.34
N ARG A 61 4.62 5.13 6.48
CA ARG A 61 3.87 4.14 7.26
C ARG A 61 2.72 4.84 7.95
N ALA A 62 1.50 4.31 7.89
CA ALA A 62 0.35 4.85 8.61
C ALA A 62 0.61 5.04 10.12
N SER A 63 1.43 4.19 10.74
CA SER A 63 1.82 4.34 12.16
C SER A 63 2.72 5.54 12.44
N ALA A 64 3.46 6.03 11.42
CA ALA A 64 4.31 7.21 11.53
C ALA A 64 3.57 8.51 11.19
N ILE A 65 2.31 8.42 10.76
CA ILE A 65 1.47 9.58 10.49
C ILE A 65 0.72 9.92 11.78
N PRO A 66 0.80 11.18 12.25
CA PRO A 66 0.07 11.60 13.45
C PRO A 66 -1.44 11.51 13.20
N GLU A 67 -2.19 11.21 14.26
CA GLU A 67 -3.64 11.09 14.19
C GLU A 67 -4.30 12.35 13.61
N GLU A 68 -3.75 13.52 13.92
CA GLU A 68 -4.23 14.81 13.44
C GLU A 68 -4.15 14.95 11.91
N GLU A 69 -3.06 14.46 11.29
CA GLU A 69 -2.96 14.40 9.83
C GLU A 69 -4.00 13.43 9.23
N ILE A 70 -4.22 12.29 9.88
CA ILE A 70 -5.23 11.31 9.44
C ILE A 70 -6.63 11.92 9.51
N ARG A 71 -6.97 12.59 10.63
CA ARG A 71 -8.23 13.32 10.79
C ARG A 71 -8.38 14.43 9.77
N HIS A 72 -7.32 15.20 9.50
CA HIS A 72 -7.36 16.25 8.50
C HIS A 72 -7.57 15.69 7.09
N ALA A 73 -6.93 14.58 6.74
CA ALA A 73 -7.16 13.88 5.48
C ALA A 73 -8.59 13.37 5.36
N LEU A 74 -9.13 12.75 6.42
CA LEU A 74 -10.53 12.30 6.48
C LEU A 74 -11.53 13.47 6.41
N ALA A 75 -11.24 14.59 7.06
CA ALA A 75 -12.09 15.79 7.01
C ALA A 75 -12.09 16.41 5.60
N ARG A 76 -10.96 16.35 4.88
CA ARG A 76 -10.80 16.94 3.55
C ARG A 76 -11.32 16.05 2.43
N HIS A 77 -11.15 14.74 2.54
CA HIS A 77 -11.51 13.78 1.50
C HIS A 77 -12.76 12.95 1.84
N GLY A 78 -13.26 13.03 3.08
CA GLY A 78 -14.38 12.23 3.58
C GLY A 78 -13.94 10.85 4.10
N PRO A 79 -14.89 9.94 4.35
CA PRO A 79 -14.62 8.56 4.77
C PRO A 79 -13.94 7.69 3.69
N ASP A 80 -13.55 8.29 2.57
CA ASP A 80 -12.84 7.66 1.46
C ASP A 80 -11.39 7.34 1.83
N VAL A 81 -11.19 6.13 2.37
CA VAL A 81 -9.88 5.57 2.72
C VAL A 81 -8.90 5.64 1.54
N GLU A 82 -9.37 5.37 0.32
CA GLU A 82 -8.53 5.36 -0.89
C GLU A 82 -7.97 6.76 -1.18
N ARG A 83 -8.81 7.81 -1.10
CA ARG A 83 -8.35 9.18 -1.29
C ARG A 83 -7.44 9.65 -0.16
N CYS A 84 -7.74 9.29 1.08
CA CYS A 84 -6.88 9.59 2.22
C CYS A 84 -5.53 8.90 2.10
N ALA A 85 -5.52 7.65 1.66
CA ALA A 85 -4.32 6.86 1.42
C ALA A 85 -3.42 7.48 0.35
N SER A 86 -4.01 7.96 -0.76
CA SER A 86 -3.32 8.75 -1.78
C SER A 86 -2.73 10.06 -1.24
N ALA A 87 -3.53 10.86 -0.53
CA ALA A 87 -3.09 12.14 0.02
C ALA A 87 -1.93 11.97 1.02
N LEU A 88 -2.00 10.93 1.84
CA LEU A 88 -1.01 10.61 2.88
C LEU A 88 0.16 9.75 2.38
N ARG A 89 0.13 9.32 1.11
CA ARG A 89 1.09 8.37 0.51
C ARG A 89 1.32 7.13 1.38
N THR A 90 0.23 6.57 1.90
CA THR A 90 0.24 5.38 2.76
C THR A 90 -0.62 4.29 2.14
N PRO A 91 -0.28 3.00 2.27
CA PRO A 91 -1.14 1.92 1.83
C PRO A 91 -2.52 1.96 2.50
N ALA A 92 -3.60 1.70 1.74
CA ALA A 92 -4.96 1.69 2.27
C ALA A 92 -5.15 0.65 3.38
N ASP A 93 -4.47 -0.50 3.31
CA ASP A 93 -4.50 -1.53 4.36
C ASP A 93 -3.87 -1.02 5.67
N ALA A 94 -2.75 -0.29 5.55
CA ALA A 94 -2.07 0.30 6.71
C ALA A 94 -2.92 1.42 7.33
N LEU A 95 -3.55 2.25 6.49
CA LEU A 95 -4.48 3.28 6.95
C LEU A 95 -5.70 2.66 7.66
N ARG A 96 -6.33 1.63 7.07
CA ARG A 96 -7.44 0.90 7.71
C ARG A 96 -7.05 0.33 9.06
N ARG A 97 -5.89 -0.34 9.17
CA ARG A 97 -5.38 -0.86 10.44
C ARG A 97 -5.16 0.26 11.46
N ARG A 98 -4.64 1.40 11.02
CA ARG A 98 -4.46 2.57 11.89
C ARG A 98 -5.80 3.14 12.36
N LEU A 99 -6.77 3.31 11.46
CA LEU A 99 -8.12 3.76 11.83
C LEU A 99 -8.80 2.80 12.81
N LEU A 100 -8.67 1.49 12.59
CA LEU A 100 -9.17 0.47 13.51
C LEU A 100 -8.47 0.56 14.87
N ALA A 101 -7.14 0.74 14.88
CA ALA A 101 -6.34 0.92 16.09
C ALA A 101 -6.71 2.19 16.87
N LEU A 102 -7.06 3.28 16.18
CA LEU A 102 -7.55 4.50 16.81
C LEU A 102 -8.96 4.30 17.36
N ASN A 103 -9.84 3.61 16.61
CA ASN A 103 -11.20 3.33 17.07
C ASN A 103 -11.23 2.38 18.27
N VAL A 104 -10.34 1.38 18.33
CA VAL A 104 -10.20 0.54 19.53
C VAL A 104 -9.57 1.32 20.68
N ALA A 105 -8.54 2.14 20.44
CA ALA A 105 -7.94 2.96 21.50
C ALA A 105 -8.88 4.04 22.06
N LEU A 106 -9.82 4.54 21.26
CA LEU A 106 -10.87 5.47 21.69
C LEU A 106 -12.04 4.76 22.40
N GLY A 107 -12.23 3.46 22.14
CA GLY A 107 -13.27 2.64 22.75
C GLY A 107 -12.82 1.85 23.99
N ASP A 108 -11.51 1.70 24.20
CA ASP A 108 -10.87 0.95 25.28
C ASP A 108 -10.44 1.91 26.41
N GLY A 109 -11.42 2.62 26.96
CA GLY A 109 -11.28 3.49 28.13
C GLY A 109 -12.46 3.37 29.10
N ALA A 110 -13.22 2.28 28.98
CA ALA A 110 -14.34 1.94 29.83
C ALA A 110 -14.09 0.58 30.51
N ASP A 111 -13.08 0.52 31.38
CA ASP A 111 -13.06 -0.36 32.56
C ASP A 111 -12.21 0.29 33.67
#